data_AF-A0A8H3N4C5-F1
#
_entry.id   AF-A0A8H3N4C5-F1
#
_cell.length_a   1.000
_cell.length_b   1.000
_cell.length_c   1.000
_cell.angle_alpha   90.00
_cell.angle_beta   90.00
_cell.angle_gamma   90.00
#
_symmetry.space_group_name_H-M   'P 1'
#
loop_
_entity.id
_entity.type
_entity.pdbx_description
1 polymer ?
#
loop_
_entity_poly.entity_id
_entity_poly.type
_entity_poly.pdbx_seq_one_letter_code
_entity_poly.pdbx_strand_id
1 'polypeptide(L)'
;MPINTPPDDAPPGPYHTYVNTHHAAYSENNLPPLLFRLEAPIFDDLSPLRNLVENGQVVKDRDGRPLRAFPFLPRYISIRPASWLLEYWMRTDPRLTYRDIKARMVVPAAQWPRENSLNMRRGRQCRTPLALSCWMSNRRTVGKVEVERVARWSLDQIRYNTTMEIVYRRGPGPGPGDQHTTAVRLRSRTLAGGVPAYYPLGLFLDGGEVHVPSQRIREALSLFWQLSEKASLLQLGSWRLLPAEELPEAWWCGAQGGDIGDERDVEAGSRRSDSV
;
A
#
# COMPACT_ATOMS: atom_id res chain seq x y z
N MET A 1 -9.50 -17.21 -22.44
CA MET A 1 -9.95 -15.89 -21.96
C MET A 1 -9.58 -14.87 -23.02
N PRO A 2 -10.53 -14.19 -23.68
CA PRO A 2 -10.21 -13.19 -24.68
C PRO A 2 -9.59 -11.97 -23.98
N ILE A 3 -8.48 -11.50 -24.53
CA ILE A 3 -7.83 -10.24 -24.15
C ILE A 3 -8.74 -9.13 -24.68
N ASN A 4 -9.32 -8.33 -23.78
CA ASN A 4 -10.06 -7.12 -24.16
C ASN A 4 -9.07 -6.12 -24.79
N THR A 5 -8.91 -6.16 -26.10
CA THR A 5 -8.32 -5.06 -26.88
C THR A 5 -9.39 -3.97 -27.06
N PRO A 6 -9.16 -2.73 -26.60
CA PRO A 6 -10.00 -1.62 -27.01
C PRO A 6 -9.75 -1.27 -28.49
N PRO A 7 -10.75 -0.74 -29.20
CA PRO A 7 -10.60 -0.21 -30.55
C PRO A 7 -10.01 1.20 -30.46
N ASP A 8 -8.72 1.37 -30.71
CA ASP A 8 -8.12 2.62 -31.22
C ASP A 8 -6.62 2.42 -31.41
N ASP A 9 -6.13 2.67 -32.63
CA ASP A 9 -4.72 2.54 -33.04
C ASP A 9 -3.78 3.60 -32.41
N ALA A 10 -4.30 4.48 -31.56
CA ALA A 10 -3.55 5.53 -30.88
C ALA A 10 -3.48 5.30 -29.37
N PRO A 11 -2.29 5.48 -28.74
CA PRO A 11 -2.19 5.41 -27.29
C PRO A 11 -3.01 6.54 -26.65
N PRO A 12 -3.68 6.28 -25.50
CA PRO A 12 -4.53 7.28 -24.86
C PRO A 12 -3.70 8.42 -24.26
N GLY A 13 -4.38 9.48 -23.83
CA GLY A 13 -3.75 10.62 -23.17
C GLY A 13 -3.00 10.23 -21.87
N PRO A 14 -2.05 11.08 -21.40
CA PRO A 14 -1.12 10.72 -20.33
C PRO A 14 -1.75 10.51 -18.95
N TYR A 15 -2.99 10.99 -18.76
CA TYR A 15 -3.73 10.86 -17.51
C TYR A 15 -4.74 9.71 -17.52
N HIS A 16 -4.80 8.93 -18.60
CA HIS A 16 -5.75 7.85 -18.77
C HIS A 16 -5.15 6.51 -18.31
N THR A 17 -5.92 5.73 -17.54
CA THR A 17 -5.60 4.33 -17.22
C THR A 17 -6.70 3.47 -17.81
N TYR A 18 -6.35 2.50 -18.66
CA TYR A 18 -7.36 1.59 -19.22
C TYR A 18 -8.00 0.71 -18.13
N VAL A 19 -9.27 0.41 -18.34
CA VAL A 19 -10.01 -0.51 -17.48
C VAL A 19 -9.53 -1.92 -17.75
N ASN A 20 -9.26 -2.67 -16.68
CA ASN A 20 -8.94 -4.10 -16.74
C ASN A 20 -10.05 -4.86 -15.98
N THR A 21 -10.48 -5.99 -16.54
CA THR A 21 -11.59 -6.80 -16.01
C THR A 21 -11.35 -7.28 -14.58
N HIS A 22 -10.10 -7.53 -14.20
CA HIS A 22 -9.73 -7.96 -12.84
C HIS A 22 -10.05 -6.94 -11.75
N HIS A 23 -10.27 -5.67 -12.10
CA HIS A 23 -10.58 -4.62 -11.13
C HIS A 23 -11.63 -3.63 -11.63
N ALA A 24 -12.40 -3.97 -12.66
CA ALA A 24 -13.40 -3.09 -13.25
C ALA A 24 -14.55 -2.76 -12.28
N ALA A 25 -14.85 -3.67 -11.35
CA ALA A 25 -15.90 -3.48 -10.34
C ALA A 25 -15.45 -2.64 -9.12
N TYR A 26 -14.15 -2.32 -9.02
CA TYR A 26 -13.59 -1.63 -7.86
C TYR A 26 -13.42 -0.14 -8.09
N SER A 27 -13.53 0.62 -7.00
CA SER A 27 -13.36 2.08 -6.98
C SER A 27 -12.94 2.56 -5.58
N GLU A 28 -12.75 3.87 -5.40
CA GLU A 28 -12.48 4.45 -4.07
C GLU A 28 -13.62 4.25 -3.06
N ASN A 29 -14.83 4.01 -3.57
CA ASN A 29 -16.03 3.70 -2.80
C ASN A 29 -16.26 2.20 -2.61
N ASN A 30 -15.66 1.36 -3.44
CA ASN A 30 -15.76 -0.10 -3.38
C ASN A 30 -14.37 -0.71 -3.56
N LEU A 31 -13.62 -0.77 -2.47
CA LEU A 31 -12.23 -1.20 -2.50
C LEU A 31 -12.10 -2.72 -2.58
N PRO A 32 -11.09 -3.24 -3.30
CA PRO A 32 -10.85 -4.68 -3.38
C PRO A 32 -10.52 -5.26 -1.99
N PRO A 33 -11.08 -6.42 -1.61
CA PRO A 33 -10.84 -7.04 -0.29
C PRO A 33 -9.36 -7.25 0.00
N LEU A 34 -8.56 -7.58 -1.02
CA LEU A 34 -7.12 -7.80 -0.92
C LEU A 34 -6.36 -6.63 -0.29
N LEU A 35 -6.85 -5.39 -0.44
CA LEU A 35 -6.23 -4.23 0.19
C LEU A 35 -6.23 -4.33 1.71
N PHE A 36 -7.25 -4.95 2.30
CA PHE A 36 -7.43 -4.99 3.76
C PHE A 36 -6.71 -6.14 4.43
N ARG A 37 -5.98 -6.96 3.68
CA ARG A 37 -5.25 -8.09 4.25
C ARG A 37 -3.96 -7.61 4.92
N LEU A 38 -3.70 -8.04 6.16
CA LEU A 38 -2.55 -7.60 6.95
C LEU A 38 -1.25 -8.22 6.42
N GLU A 39 -1.23 -9.51 6.14
CA GLU A 39 -0.04 -10.20 5.65
C GLU A 39 -0.26 -10.77 4.26
N ALA A 40 0.79 -10.78 3.45
CA ALA A 40 0.71 -11.33 2.12
C ALA A 40 0.28 -12.81 2.17
N PRO A 41 -0.55 -13.28 1.22
CA PRO A 41 -0.73 -14.72 1.05
C PRO A 41 0.60 -15.38 0.67
N ILE A 42 0.67 -16.68 0.90
CA ILE A 42 1.76 -17.50 0.40
C ILE A 42 1.64 -17.58 -1.14
N PHE A 43 2.77 -17.43 -1.84
CA PHE A 43 2.82 -17.31 -3.31
C PHE A 43 3.60 -18.49 -3.96
N ASP A 44 3.40 -19.70 -3.47
CA ASP A 44 4.30 -20.83 -3.77
C ASP A 44 4.19 -21.38 -5.20
N ASP A 45 3.11 -21.06 -5.94
CA ASP A 45 2.84 -21.62 -7.28
C ASP A 45 2.63 -20.54 -8.37
N LEU A 46 3.36 -19.44 -8.31
CA LEU A 46 3.24 -18.41 -9.35
C LEU A 46 3.81 -18.90 -10.69
N SER A 47 2.93 -19.07 -11.67
CA SER A 47 3.30 -19.40 -13.05
C SER A 47 4.41 -18.48 -13.58
N PRO A 48 5.37 -18.99 -14.38
CA PRO A 48 6.45 -18.18 -14.94
C PRO A 48 5.91 -16.94 -15.65
N LEU A 49 6.47 -15.78 -15.31
CA LEU A 49 6.05 -14.52 -15.88
C LEU A 49 6.58 -14.40 -17.31
N ARG A 50 5.67 -14.30 -18.28
CA ARG A 50 6.00 -14.20 -19.71
C ARG A 50 5.97 -12.74 -20.18
N ASN A 51 6.42 -12.49 -21.40
CA ASN A 51 6.21 -11.21 -22.06
C ASN A 51 4.76 -11.06 -22.52
N LEU A 52 4.25 -9.84 -22.52
CA LEU A 52 2.95 -9.48 -23.07
C LEU A 52 2.99 -9.64 -24.59
N VAL A 53 2.01 -10.38 -25.13
CA VAL A 53 1.87 -10.63 -26.56
C VAL A 53 0.49 -10.15 -26.98
N GLU A 54 0.44 -9.27 -27.98
CA GLU A 54 -0.79 -8.77 -28.61
C GLU A 54 -0.64 -8.99 -30.12
N ASN A 55 -1.68 -9.54 -30.77
CA ASN A 55 -1.67 -9.85 -32.21
C ASN A 55 -0.44 -10.66 -32.67
N GLY A 56 0.01 -11.61 -31.84
CA GLY A 56 1.16 -12.47 -32.13
C GLY A 56 2.54 -11.79 -31.97
N GLN A 57 2.59 -10.53 -31.53
CA GLN A 57 3.83 -9.78 -31.36
C GLN A 57 4.10 -9.43 -29.89
N VAL A 58 5.38 -9.45 -29.51
CA VAL A 58 5.79 -9.01 -28.18
C VAL A 58 5.61 -7.50 -28.07
N VAL A 59 4.78 -7.10 -27.12
CA VAL A 59 4.53 -5.69 -26.82
C VAL A 59 5.75 -5.11 -26.12
N LYS A 60 6.20 -3.96 -26.61
CA LYS A 60 7.36 -3.24 -26.07
C LYS A 60 6.91 -1.93 -25.44
N ASP A 61 7.68 -1.47 -24.46
CA ASP A 61 7.61 -0.11 -23.96
C ASP A 61 8.20 0.88 -24.99
N ARG A 62 8.19 2.16 -24.63
CA ARG A 62 8.71 3.23 -25.50
C ARG A 62 10.22 3.15 -25.75
N ASP A 63 10.96 2.47 -24.88
CA ASP A 63 12.40 2.24 -25.00
C ASP A 63 12.71 0.94 -25.76
N GLY A 64 11.69 0.26 -26.32
CA GLY A 64 11.82 -0.99 -27.06
C GLY A 64 11.98 -2.23 -26.18
N ARG A 65 11.82 -2.12 -24.85
CA ARG A 65 11.94 -3.25 -23.93
C ARG A 65 10.62 -4.01 -23.83
N PRO A 66 10.64 -5.36 -23.81
CA PRO A 66 9.42 -6.15 -23.66
C PRO A 66 8.66 -5.84 -22.37
N LEU A 67 7.34 -5.68 -22.48
CA LEU A 67 6.47 -5.60 -21.32
C LEU A 67 6.24 -7.00 -20.73
N ARG A 68 6.31 -7.13 -19.40
CA ARG A 68 5.94 -8.38 -18.71
C ARG A 68 4.41 -8.53 -18.61
N ALA A 69 3.88 -9.71 -18.84
CA ALA A 69 2.45 -9.99 -18.85
C ALA A 69 1.89 -10.18 -17.43
N PHE A 70 1.30 -9.12 -16.87
CA PHE A 70 0.50 -9.19 -15.66
C PHE A 70 -0.99 -9.12 -16.04
N PRO A 71 -1.77 -10.21 -15.88
CA PRO A 71 -3.16 -10.26 -16.34
C PRO A 71 -4.06 -9.16 -15.77
N PHE A 72 -3.79 -8.76 -14.53
CA PHE A 72 -4.54 -7.74 -13.79
C PHE A 72 -4.08 -6.30 -14.05
N LEU A 73 -2.99 -6.11 -14.80
CA LEU A 73 -2.39 -4.80 -15.03
C LEU A 73 -2.88 -4.24 -16.38
N PRO A 74 -3.40 -3.01 -16.44
CA PRO A 74 -3.84 -2.41 -17.70
C PRO A 74 -2.72 -2.27 -18.74
N ARG A 75 -3.10 -2.20 -20.02
CA ARG A 75 -2.16 -1.96 -21.12
C ARG A 75 -1.51 -0.57 -21.07
N TYR A 76 -2.30 0.44 -20.70
CA TYR A 76 -1.85 1.82 -20.50
C TYR A 76 -2.25 2.32 -19.12
N ILE A 77 -1.32 3.00 -18.47
CA ILE A 77 -1.47 3.50 -17.11
C ILE A 77 -1.17 5.00 -17.11
N SER A 78 -2.04 5.75 -16.43
CA SER A 78 -1.87 7.19 -16.18
C SER A 78 -0.53 7.47 -15.50
N ILE A 79 0.07 8.65 -15.74
CA ILE A 79 1.21 9.12 -14.94
C ILE A 79 0.83 9.45 -13.49
N ARG A 80 -0.47 9.60 -13.23
CA ARG A 80 -1.04 9.85 -11.89
C ARG A 80 -2.10 8.79 -11.58
N PRO A 81 -1.74 7.50 -11.49
CA PRO A 81 -2.72 6.45 -11.22
C PRO A 81 -3.24 6.58 -9.78
N ALA A 82 -4.50 6.17 -9.58
CA ALA A 82 -5.13 6.18 -8.26
C ALA A 82 -4.30 5.36 -7.25
N SER A 83 -4.12 5.89 -6.05
CA SER A 83 -3.21 5.28 -5.06
C SER A 83 -3.68 3.95 -4.51
N TRP A 84 -5.00 3.74 -4.40
CA TRP A 84 -5.57 2.45 -4.03
C TRP A 84 -5.34 1.38 -5.11
N LEU A 85 -5.41 1.79 -6.38
CA LEU A 85 -5.22 0.89 -7.52
C LEU A 85 -3.76 0.45 -7.64
N LEU A 86 -2.81 1.39 -7.43
CA LEU A 86 -1.39 1.05 -7.31
C LEU A 86 -1.13 0.06 -6.17
N GLU A 87 -1.73 0.28 -4.99
CA GLU A 87 -1.57 -0.64 -3.87
C GLU A 87 -2.17 -2.02 -4.17
N TYR A 88 -3.33 -2.06 -4.84
CA TYR A 88 -3.97 -3.30 -5.25
C TYR A 88 -3.08 -4.10 -6.19
N TRP A 89 -2.57 -3.48 -7.27
CA TRP A 89 -1.67 -4.16 -8.21
C TRP A 89 -0.43 -4.72 -7.51
N MET A 90 0.20 -3.93 -6.64
CA MET A 90 1.41 -4.37 -5.93
C MET A 90 1.14 -5.42 -4.84
N ARG A 91 -0.12 -5.61 -4.43
CA ARG A 91 -0.54 -6.72 -3.55
C ARG A 91 -0.98 -7.95 -4.34
N THR A 92 -1.29 -7.81 -5.62
CA THR A 92 -1.82 -8.91 -6.43
C THR A 92 -0.72 -9.89 -6.84
N ASP A 93 0.48 -9.39 -7.16
CA ASP A 93 1.63 -10.24 -7.49
C ASP A 93 2.92 -9.61 -6.92
N PRO A 94 3.68 -10.30 -6.07
CA PRO A 94 4.88 -9.76 -5.42
C PRO A 94 6.02 -9.48 -6.41
N ARG A 95 5.97 -10.01 -7.63
CA ARG A 95 6.98 -9.80 -8.68
C ARG A 95 6.80 -8.47 -9.41
N LEU A 96 5.67 -7.77 -9.21
CA LEU A 96 5.38 -6.49 -9.83
C LEU A 96 6.24 -5.37 -9.21
N THR A 97 6.87 -4.57 -10.07
CA THR A 97 7.68 -3.42 -9.66
C THR A 97 7.11 -2.11 -10.22
N TYR A 98 7.55 -0.97 -9.68
CA TYR A 98 7.21 0.33 -10.26
C TYR A 98 7.72 0.49 -11.71
N ARG A 99 8.77 -0.24 -12.09
CA ARG A 99 9.26 -0.24 -13.48
C ARG A 99 8.21 -0.78 -14.44
N ASP A 100 7.51 -1.85 -14.10
CA ASP A 100 6.46 -2.43 -14.96
C ASP A 100 5.26 -1.51 -15.12
N ILE A 101 4.94 -0.76 -14.07
CA ILE A 101 3.86 0.23 -14.06
C ILE A 101 4.26 1.42 -14.94
N LYS A 102 5.48 1.96 -14.77
CA LYS A 102 5.99 3.08 -15.57
C LYS A 102 6.15 2.72 -17.05
N ALA A 103 6.56 1.49 -17.36
CA ALA A 103 6.70 1.02 -18.74
C ALA A 103 5.38 1.05 -19.54
N ARG A 104 4.24 1.17 -18.85
CA ARG A 104 2.90 1.31 -19.44
C ARG A 104 2.40 2.75 -19.50
N MET A 105 3.20 3.73 -19.09
CA MET A 105 2.88 5.15 -19.21
C MET A 105 3.28 5.65 -20.60
N VAL A 106 2.37 6.38 -21.25
CA VAL A 106 2.54 6.84 -22.64
C VAL A 106 3.59 7.96 -22.78
N VAL A 107 3.88 8.68 -21.69
CA VAL A 107 4.82 9.81 -21.68
C VAL A 107 6.29 9.37 -21.78
N PRO A 108 7.20 10.25 -22.25
CA PRO A 108 8.64 10.00 -22.21
C PRO A 108 9.17 9.76 -20.78
N ALA A 109 10.26 9.01 -20.65
CA ALA A 109 10.85 8.66 -19.36
C ALA A 109 11.20 9.86 -18.47
N ALA A 110 11.59 11.00 -19.08
CA ALA A 110 11.86 12.26 -18.38
C ALA A 110 10.64 12.83 -17.63
N GLN A 111 9.43 12.46 -18.06
CA GLN A 111 8.16 12.89 -17.46
C GLN A 111 7.57 11.83 -16.52
N TRP A 112 8.23 10.67 -16.35
CA TRP A 112 7.73 9.66 -15.43
C TRP A 112 7.81 10.16 -13.98
N PRO A 113 6.77 9.87 -13.17
CA PRO A 113 6.85 10.14 -11.75
C PRO A 113 7.99 9.32 -11.14
N ARG A 114 8.74 9.94 -10.23
CA ARG A 114 9.75 9.24 -9.43
C ARG A 114 9.08 8.15 -8.60
N GLU A 115 9.74 7.01 -8.44
CA GLU A 115 9.19 5.86 -7.70
C GLU A 115 8.88 6.22 -6.25
N ASN A 116 9.76 7.00 -5.61
CA ASN A 116 9.52 7.51 -4.27
C ASN A 116 8.25 8.36 -4.19
N SER A 117 7.97 9.20 -5.21
CA SER A 117 6.75 10.01 -5.26
C SER A 117 5.50 9.13 -5.34
N LEU A 118 5.51 8.06 -6.14
CA LEU A 118 4.42 7.08 -6.19
C LEU A 118 4.25 6.37 -4.83
N ASN A 119 5.36 5.94 -4.23
CA ASN A 119 5.36 5.24 -2.95
C ASN A 119 4.85 6.12 -1.80
N MET A 120 5.28 7.37 -1.73
CA MET A 120 4.83 8.33 -0.73
C MET A 120 3.35 8.68 -0.91
N ARG A 121 2.88 8.87 -2.15
CA ARG A 121 1.46 9.10 -2.44
C ARG A 121 0.61 7.91 -2.02
N ARG A 122 1.03 6.69 -2.35
CA ARG A 122 0.38 5.44 -1.92
C ARG A 122 0.35 5.29 -0.40
N GLY A 123 1.43 5.66 0.28
CA GLY A 123 1.49 5.75 1.73
C GLY A 123 0.43 6.68 2.30
N ARG A 124 0.40 7.93 1.83
CA ARG A 124 -0.49 8.99 2.35
C ARG A 124 -1.98 8.76 2.00
N GLN A 125 -2.28 8.35 0.77
CA GLN A 125 -3.65 8.32 0.25
C GLN A 125 -4.33 6.95 0.37
N CYS A 126 -3.58 5.87 0.59
CA CYS A 126 -4.16 4.52 0.70
C CYS A 126 -3.77 3.84 2.01
N ARG A 127 -2.48 3.71 2.31
CA ARG A 127 -2.02 2.91 3.45
C ARG A 127 -2.36 3.54 4.80
N THR A 128 -2.12 4.85 4.96
CA THR A 128 -2.37 5.54 6.23
C THR A 128 -3.87 5.58 6.58
N PRO A 129 -4.80 5.96 5.66
CA PRO A 129 -6.23 5.97 5.96
C PRO A 129 -6.79 4.58 6.28
N LEU A 130 -6.32 3.55 5.59
CA LEU A 130 -6.80 2.17 5.75
C LEU A 130 -5.98 1.36 6.76
N ALA A 131 -5.00 1.98 7.42
CA ALA A 131 -4.06 1.35 8.35
C ALA A 131 -3.35 0.09 7.78
N LEU A 132 -3.01 0.11 6.50
CA LEU A 132 -2.44 -1.04 5.80
C LEU A 132 -0.98 -1.29 6.18
N SER A 133 -0.62 -2.56 6.33
CA SER A 133 0.77 -3.01 6.37
C SER A 133 1.50 -2.73 5.05
N CYS A 134 2.83 -2.67 5.08
CA CYS A 134 3.63 -2.66 3.87
C CYS A 134 4.19 -4.06 3.65
N TRP A 135 3.69 -4.80 2.65
CA TRP A 135 4.15 -6.17 2.38
C TRP A 135 5.60 -6.23 1.89
N MET A 136 6.03 -5.25 1.08
CA MET A 136 7.37 -5.22 0.49
C MET A 136 8.38 -4.41 1.33
N SER A 137 8.20 -4.36 2.65
CA SER A 137 9.18 -3.68 3.51
C SER A 137 10.39 -4.58 3.70
N ASN A 138 11.46 -4.35 2.93
CA ASN A 138 12.74 -5.05 3.11
C ASN A 138 13.54 -4.52 4.32
N ARG A 139 12.88 -3.80 5.24
CA ARG A 139 13.55 -3.24 6.41
C ARG A 139 13.83 -4.38 7.40
N ARG A 140 15.10 -4.49 7.81
CA ARG A 140 15.53 -5.41 8.85
C ARG A 140 15.07 -5.00 10.24
N THR A 141 14.69 -3.74 10.42
CA THR A 141 14.28 -3.16 11.70
C THR A 141 12.89 -2.55 11.60
N VAL A 142 12.11 -2.71 12.68
CA VAL A 142 10.78 -2.12 12.80
C VAL A 142 10.89 -0.60 12.85
N GLY A 143 10.23 0.08 11.92
CA GLY A 143 10.20 1.53 11.86
C GLY A 143 9.06 2.16 12.67
N LYS A 144 9.18 3.45 13.01
CA LYS A 144 8.12 4.24 13.69
C LYS A 144 6.75 4.09 13.03
N VAL A 145 6.70 4.14 11.69
CA VAL A 145 5.45 4.02 10.91
C VAL A 145 4.79 2.65 11.08
N GLU A 146 5.55 1.58 11.32
CA GLU A 146 4.99 0.25 11.55
C GLU A 146 4.37 0.15 12.95
N VAL A 147 5.06 0.69 13.95
CA VAL A 147 4.52 0.81 15.33
C VAL A 147 3.24 1.63 15.34
N GLU A 148 3.21 2.77 14.64
CA GLU A 148 2.00 3.61 14.50
C GLU A 148 0.82 2.90 13.84
N ARG A 149 1.08 1.92 12.97
CA ARG A 149 0.02 1.13 12.32
C ARG A 149 -0.48 0.03 13.22
N VAL A 150 0.44 -0.70 13.87
CA VAL A 150 0.11 -1.76 14.83
C VAL A 150 -0.72 -1.20 15.99
N ALA A 151 -0.40 0.00 16.46
CA ALA A 151 -1.18 0.70 17.48
C ALA A 151 -2.65 0.95 17.10
N ARG A 152 -3.02 0.84 15.81
CA ARG A 152 -4.40 1.01 15.32
C ARG A 152 -5.14 -0.31 15.12
N TRP A 153 -4.46 -1.45 15.27
CA TRP A 153 -5.04 -2.75 15.04
C TRP A 153 -5.55 -3.34 16.35
N SER A 154 -6.74 -3.94 16.30
CA SER A 154 -7.26 -4.77 17.38
C SER A 154 -6.66 -6.18 17.34
N LEU A 155 -6.71 -6.89 18.47
CA LEU A 155 -6.29 -8.29 18.54
C LEU A 155 -7.08 -9.17 17.57
N ASP A 156 -8.38 -8.92 17.43
CA ASP A 156 -9.23 -9.68 16.49
C ASP A 156 -8.86 -9.37 15.04
N GLN A 157 -8.51 -8.12 14.70
CA GLN A 157 -8.01 -7.77 13.37
C GLN A 157 -6.74 -8.55 13.02
N ILE A 158 -5.82 -8.68 13.97
CA ILE A 158 -4.60 -9.49 13.83
C ILE A 158 -4.96 -10.97 13.67
N ARG A 159 -5.91 -11.48 14.46
CA ARG A 159 -6.38 -12.87 14.43
C ARG A 159 -7.04 -13.27 13.10
N TYR A 160 -7.77 -12.33 12.48
CA TYR A 160 -8.43 -12.54 11.18
C TYR A 160 -7.62 -12.00 9.99
N ASN A 161 -6.33 -11.69 10.19
CA ASN A 161 -5.42 -11.18 9.15
C ASN A 161 -5.96 -9.96 8.37
N THR A 162 -6.64 -9.03 9.04
CA THR A 162 -7.38 -7.97 8.38
C THR A 162 -7.29 -6.60 9.04
N THR A 163 -7.38 -5.54 8.24
CA THR A 163 -7.58 -4.15 8.69
C THR A 163 -9.04 -3.71 8.62
N MET A 164 -9.95 -4.58 8.15
CA MET A 164 -11.38 -4.33 8.17
C MET A 164 -11.91 -4.19 9.60
N GLU A 165 -13.04 -3.49 9.75
CA GLU A 165 -13.73 -3.44 11.03
C GLU A 165 -14.44 -4.76 11.30
N ILE A 166 -14.34 -5.26 12.53
CA ILE A 166 -14.99 -6.49 12.94
C ILE A 166 -16.33 -6.14 13.56
N VAL A 167 -17.40 -6.69 12.99
CA VAL A 167 -18.75 -6.50 13.48
C VAL A 167 -19.08 -7.62 14.45
N TYR A 168 -19.41 -7.24 15.68
CA TYR A 168 -19.80 -8.16 16.74
C TYR A 168 -21.32 -8.21 16.87
N ARG A 169 -21.84 -9.37 17.26
CA ARG A 169 -23.22 -9.56 17.68
C ARG A 169 -23.21 -9.91 19.18
N ARG A 170 -24.10 -9.28 19.93
CA ARG A 170 -24.35 -9.67 21.33
C ARG A 170 -25.28 -10.88 21.33
N GLY A 171 -24.87 -11.92 22.04
CA GLY A 171 -25.69 -13.09 22.32
C GLY A 171 -25.79 -13.34 23.82
N PRO A 172 -26.76 -14.16 24.25
CA PRO A 172 -26.77 -14.67 25.61
C PRO A 172 -25.48 -15.47 25.86
N GLY A 173 -24.74 -15.08 26.88
CA GLY A 173 -23.56 -15.80 27.34
C GLY A 173 -23.92 -17.10 28.05
N PRO A 174 -22.92 -17.92 28.43
CA PRO A 174 -23.14 -19.20 29.09
C PRO A 174 -23.71 -19.07 30.51
N GLY A 175 -23.72 -17.87 31.11
CA GLY A 175 -24.27 -17.59 32.44
C GLY A 175 -25.46 -16.63 32.43
N PRO A 176 -26.36 -16.71 33.44
CA PRO A 176 -27.45 -15.75 33.59
C PRO A 176 -26.90 -14.35 33.85
N GLY A 177 -27.06 -13.45 32.89
CA GLY A 177 -26.59 -12.06 32.94
C GLY A 177 -25.30 -11.77 32.16
N ASP A 178 -24.59 -12.79 31.69
CA ASP A 178 -23.40 -12.60 30.85
C ASP A 178 -23.81 -12.28 29.41
N GLN A 179 -23.36 -11.13 28.89
CA GLN A 179 -23.46 -10.79 27.48
C GLN A 179 -22.17 -11.22 26.78
N HIS A 180 -22.23 -12.25 25.94
CA HIS A 180 -21.10 -12.64 25.13
C HIS A 180 -21.15 -11.93 23.77
N THR A 181 -20.08 -11.23 23.41
CA THR A 181 -19.91 -10.62 22.09
C THR A 181 -19.13 -11.55 21.18
N THR A 182 -19.79 -12.05 20.13
CA THR A 182 -19.15 -12.90 19.13
C THR A 182 -18.93 -12.12 17.84
N ALA A 183 -17.72 -12.21 17.28
CA ALA A 183 -17.45 -11.67 15.94
C ALA A 183 -18.33 -12.38 14.91
N VAL A 184 -18.91 -11.64 13.95
CA VAL A 184 -19.83 -12.20 12.95
C VAL A 184 -19.36 -11.99 11.52
N ARG A 185 -18.87 -10.77 11.19
CA ARG A 185 -18.50 -10.41 9.82
C ARG A 185 -17.47 -9.29 9.79
N LEU A 186 -16.78 -9.19 8.67
CA LEU A 186 -15.88 -8.09 8.38
C LEU A 186 -16.65 -6.99 7.64
N ARG A 187 -16.33 -5.73 7.94
CA ARG A 187 -16.86 -4.54 7.29
C ARG A 187 -15.73 -3.77 6.66
N SER A 188 -15.79 -3.55 5.35
CA SER A 188 -14.77 -2.79 4.64
C SER A 188 -14.79 -1.32 5.02
N ARG A 189 -13.63 -0.67 4.95
CA ARG A 189 -13.54 0.78 4.97
C ARG A 189 -13.57 1.32 3.53
N THR A 190 -13.87 2.59 3.37
CA THR A 190 -13.90 3.27 2.06
C THR A 190 -13.01 4.49 2.11
N LEU A 191 -12.42 4.89 0.97
CA LEU A 191 -11.62 6.13 0.90
C LEU A 191 -12.46 7.37 0.59
N ALA A 192 -13.55 7.21 -0.16
CA ALA A 192 -14.41 8.32 -0.61
C ALA A 192 -15.84 8.31 0.00
N GLY A 193 -16.05 7.57 1.09
CA GLY A 193 -17.30 7.61 1.86
C GLY A 193 -18.46 6.78 1.27
N GLY A 194 -18.17 5.82 0.41
CA GLY A 194 -19.16 4.88 -0.16
C GLY A 194 -19.80 3.93 0.86
N VAL A 195 -20.74 3.11 0.39
CA VAL A 195 -21.40 2.08 1.22
C VAL A 195 -20.41 0.96 1.54
N PRO A 196 -20.18 0.64 2.83
CA PRO A 196 -19.31 -0.45 3.23
C PRO A 196 -19.81 -1.82 2.72
N ALA A 197 -18.90 -2.62 2.19
CA ALA A 197 -19.15 -4.02 1.88
C ALA A 197 -18.91 -4.90 3.11
N TYR A 198 -19.60 -6.05 3.15
CA TYR A 198 -19.48 -7.02 4.23
C TYR A 198 -18.95 -8.35 3.71
N TYR A 199 -18.07 -8.97 4.49
CA TYR A 199 -17.37 -10.20 4.12
C TYR A 199 -17.40 -11.22 5.28
N PRO A 200 -17.28 -12.52 4.99
CA PRO A 200 -17.14 -13.54 6.03
C PRO A 200 -15.83 -13.35 6.81
N LEU A 201 -15.82 -13.74 8.09
CA LEU A 201 -14.65 -13.62 8.97
C LEU A 201 -13.42 -14.37 8.45
N GLY A 202 -13.64 -15.55 7.87
CA GLY A 202 -12.58 -16.40 7.35
C GLY A 202 -11.99 -15.96 6.01
N LEU A 203 -12.38 -14.81 5.46
CA LEU A 203 -11.97 -14.39 4.10
C LEU A 203 -10.44 -14.39 3.90
N PHE A 204 -9.67 -14.07 4.93
CA PHE A 204 -8.20 -13.94 4.87
C PHE A 204 -7.46 -15.05 5.63
N LEU A 205 -8.17 -16.11 6.02
CA LEU A 205 -7.61 -17.27 6.69
C LEU A 205 -7.34 -18.35 5.64
N ASP A 206 -6.12 -18.39 5.10
CA ASP A 206 -5.72 -19.33 4.04
C ASP A 206 -5.84 -20.79 4.53
N GLY A 207 -6.99 -21.42 4.27
CA GLY A 207 -7.29 -22.79 4.74
C GLY A 207 -8.14 -22.87 6.01
N GLY A 208 -8.69 -21.76 6.53
CA GLY A 208 -9.62 -21.74 7.66
C GLY A 208 -8.98 -21.77 9.06
N GLU A 209 -7.65 -21.91 9.14
CA GLU A 209 -6.88 -21.88 10.38
C GLU A 209 -6.70 -20.45 10.92
N VAL A 210 -6.40 -20.34 12.22
CA VAL A 210 -6.11 -19.04 12.86
C VAL A 210 -4.86 -18.42 12.25
N HIS A 211 -4.92 -17.15 11.91
CA HIS A 211 -3.76 -16.43 11.38
C HIS A 211 -2.64 -16.34 12.42
N VAL A 212 -1.45 -16.80 12.05
CA VAL A 212 -0.23 -16.66 12.83
C VAL A 212 0.54 -15.45 12.29
N PRO A 213 0.67 -14.34 13.06
CA PRO A 213 1.35 -13.16 12.57
C PRO A 213 2.84 -13.40 12.32
N SER A 214 3.37 -12.84 11.23
CA SER A 214 4.79 -12.88 10.92
C SER A 214 5.64 -12.28 12.04
N GLN A 215 6.93 -12.62 12.01
CA GLN A 215 7.92 -12.06 12.93
C GLN A 215 7.89 -10.52 12.94
N ARG A 216 7.76 -9.89 11.78
CA ARG A 216 7.69 -8.42 11.65
C ARG A 216 6.53 -7.82 12.44
N ILE A 217 5.34 -8.43 12.38
CA ILE A 217 4.17 -7.94 13.15
C ILE A 217 4.39 -8.20 14.64
N ARG A 218 4.92 -9.37 15.02
CA ARG A 218 5.20 -9.70 16.44
C ARG A 218 6.22 -8.75 17.06
N GLU A 219 7.30 -8.45 16.36
CA GLU A 219 8.31 -7.48 16.81
C GLU A 219 7.73 -6.08 16.93
N ALA A 220 6.92 -5.65 15.97
CA ALA A 220 6.27 -4.34 16.01
C ALA A 220 5.24 -4.22 17.15
N LEU A 221 4.51 -5.30 17.44
CA LEU A 221 3.63 -5.39 18.62
C LEU A 221 4.42 -5.32 19.92
N SER A 222 5.49 -6.12 20.05
CA SER A 222 6.35 -6.12 21.23
C SER A 222 6.92 -4.72 21.50
N LEU A 223 7.45 -4.08 20.45
CA LEU A 223 8.00 -2.73 20.55
C LEU A 223 6.92 -1.71 20.93
N PHE A 224 5.72 -1.82 20.35
CA PHE A 224 4.59 -0.96 20.73
C PHE A 224 4.25 -1.09 22.22
N TRP A 225 4.19 -2.31 22.76
CA TRP A 225 3.88 -2.52 24.18
C TRP A 225 4.98 -1.99 25.10
N GLN A 226 6.25 -2.25 24.77
CA GLN A 226 7.40 -1.72 25.51
C GLN A 226 7.40 -0.18 25.56
N LEU A 227 7.16 0.48 24.43
CA LEU A 227 7.08 1.93 24.36
C LEU A 227 5.86 2.48 25.12
N SER A 228 4.72 1.79 25.04
CA SER A 228 3.51 2.16 25.79
C SER A 228 3.70 2.02 27.31
N GLU A 229 4.40 0.98 27.76
CA GLU A 229 4.75 0.77 29.16
C GLU A 229 5.70 1.86 29.67
N LYS A 230 6.79 2.14 28.94
CA LYS A 230 7.70 3.25 29.27
C LYS A 230 6.99 4.60 29.35
N ALA A 231 6.10 4.88 28.41
CA ALA A 231 5.31 6.11 28.42
C ALA A 231 4.44 6.20 29.67
N SER A 232 3.84 5.06 30.07
CA SER A 232 3.02 4.99 31.29
C SER A 232 3.86 5.21 32.55
N LEU A 233 5.07 4.64 32.62
CA LEU A 233 6.02 4.84 33.73
C LEU A 233 6.44 6.32 33.87
N LEU A 234 6.63 7.01 32.74
CA LEU A 234 6.94 8.45 32.70
C LEU A 234 5.69 9.35 32.77
N GLN A 235 4.51 8.77 33.01
CA GLN A 235 3.21 9.47 33.06
C GLN A 235 2.90 10.30 31.80
N LEU A 236 3.39 9.84 30.65
CA LEU A 236 3.13 10.43 29.35
C LEU A 236 1.84 9.84 28.76
N GLY A 237 0.97 10.69 28.23
CA GLY A 237 -0.30 10.25 27.62
C GLY A 237 -0.15 9.46 26.31
N SER A 238 1.06 9.38 25.74
CA SER A 238 1.35 8.61 24.54
C SER A 238 2.85 8.31 24.43
N TRP A 239 3.19 7.13 23.91
CA TRP A 239 4.56 6.78 23.56
C TRP A 239 5.23 7.74 22.57
N ARG A 240 4.44 8.53 21.83
CA ARG A 240 4.95 9.55 20.91
C ARG A 240 5.66 10.70 21.63
N LEU A 241 5.38 10.89 22.90
CA LEU A 241 5.96 11.93 23.75
C LEU A 241 7.23 11.45 24.46
N LEU A 242 7.65 10.19 24.24
CA LEU A 242 8.88 9.69 24.81
C LEU A 242 10.07 10.53 24.33
N PRO A 243 11.03 10.83 25.22
CA PRO A 243 12.24 11.54 24.87
C PRO A 243 13.07 10.68 23.89
N ALA A 244 13.93 11.34 23.11
CA ALA A 244 14.61 10.69 21.99
C ALA A 244 15.42 9.48 22.46
N GLU A 245 16.05 9.58 23.63
CA GLU A 245 16.92 8.60 24.28
C GLU A 245 16.19 7.28 24.60
N GLU A 246 14.87 7.33 24.77
CA GLU A 246 14.04 6.16 25.07
C GLU A 246 13.51 5.46 23.81
N LEU A 247 13.66 6.10 22.64
CA LEU A 247 13.27 5.54 21.35
C LEU A 247 14.39 4.65 20.78
N PRO A 248 14.07 3.68 19.91
CA PRO A 248 15.09 2.86 19.27
C PRO A 248 16.12 3.69 18.50
N GLU A 249 17.41 3.41 18.70
CA GLU A 249 18.52 4.13 18.06
C GLU A 249 18.40 4.18 16.54
N ALA A 250 17.88 3.10 15.94
CA ALA A 250 17.65 2.98 14.50
C ALA A 250 16.70 4.06 13.95
N TRP A 251 15.95 4.77 14.80
CA TRP A 251 15.07 5.86 14.39
C TRP A 251 15.76 7.22 14.41
N TRP A 252 16.94 7.34 15.03
CA TRP A 252 17.70 8.58 15.12
C TRP A 252 18.49 8.91 13.84
N CYS A 253 18.87 7.89 13.05
CA CYS A 253 19.72 8.04 11.86
C CYS A 253 19.05 8.72 10.64
N GLY A 254 17.84 9.29 10.79
CA GLY A 254 17.16 10.06 9.74
C GLY A 254 17.28 11.58 9.88
N ALA A 255 17.84 12.10 10.98
CA ALA A 255 17.84 13.53 11.29
C ALA A 255 19.19 14.24 11.04
N GLN A 256 20.30 13.51 10.83
CA GLN A 256 21.65 14.08 10.71
C GLN A 256 22.24 14.10 9.29
N GLY A 257 21.42 13.90 8.25
CA GLY A 257 21.82 14.06 6.84
C GLY A 257 21.37 15.41 6.27
N GLY A 258 21.62 16.51 6.98
CA GLY A 258 21.45 17.87 6.48
C GLY A 258 22.71 18.26 5.72
N ASP A 259 22.58 18.29 4.41
CA ASP A 259 23.58 18.70 3.42
C ASP A 259 24.18 20.06 3.80
N ILE A 260 25.42 20.03 4.28
CA ILE A 260 26.32 21.19 4.30
C ILE A 260 27.01 21.19 2.95
N GLY A 261 26.66 22.16 2.11
CA GLY A 261 27.40 22.53 0.91
C GLY A 261 26.55 22.56 -0.36
N ASP A 262 26.07 23.73 -0.76
CA ASP A 262 26.81 24.57 -1.71
C ASP A 262 26.05 25.89 -1.92
N GLU A 263 26.30 26.87 -1.03
CA GLU A 263 26.16 28.27 -1.41
C GLU A 263 27.43 28.65 -2.18
N ARG A 264 27.37 28.56 -3.51
CA ARG A 264 28.06 29.49 -4.43
C ARG A 264 27.62 29.23 -5.88
N ASP A 265 27.63 30.33 -6.63
CA ASP A 265 27.49 30.44 -8.08
C ASP A 265 26.06 30.49 -8.66
N VAL A 266 25.42 31.66 -8.56
CA VAL A 266 24.91 32.39 -9.74
C VAL A 266 24.95 33.91 -9.47
N GLU A 267 26.14 34.51 -9.57
CA GLU A 267 26.28 35.90 -10.01
C GLU A 267 26.53 35.88 -11.52
N ALA A 268 25.50 36.13 -12.32
CA ALA A 268 25.67 36.57 -13.70
C ALA A 268 24.37 37.16 -14.28
N GLY A 269 24.34 38.48 -14.45
CA GLY A 269 23.88 39.03 -15.72
C GLY A 269 22.47 39.61 -15.81
N SER A 270 22.04 40.43 -14.85
CA SER A 270 20.98 41.42 -15.11
C SER A 270 21.57 42.64 -15.82
N ARG A 271 21.77 42.57 -17.14
CA ARG A 271 21.96 43.78 -17.96
C ARG A 271 20.60 44.24 -18.47
N ARG A 272 20.12 45.31 -17.85
CA ARG A 272 19.09 46.19 -18.40
C ARG A 272 19.58 46.74 -19.74
N SER A 273 18.77 46.58 -20.77
CA SER A 273 18.83 47.38 -21.98
C SER A 273 17.60 48.28 -21.96
N ASP A 274 17.81 49.57 -21.74
CA ASP A 274 16.87 50.62 -22.09
C ASP A 274 17.64 51.83 -22.64
N SER A 275 17.17 52.31 -23.80
CA SER A 275 17.37 53.64 -24.42
C SER A 275 18.77 53.88 -25.02
N VAL A 276 18.97 53.90 -26.35
CA VAL A 276 18.48 54.84 -27.38
C VAL A 276 18.53 54.14 -28.75
#